data_AF-A0AAW5XJX8-F1
#
_entry.id   AF-A0AAW5XJX8-F1
#
_cell.length_a   1.000
_cell.length_b   1.000
_cell.length_c   1.000
_cell.angle_alpha   90.00
_cell.angle_beta   90.00
_cell.angle_gamma   90.00
#
_symmetry.space_group_name_H-M   'P 1'
#
loop_
_entity.id
_entity.type
_entity.pdbx_description
1 polymer ?
#
loop_
_entity_poly.entity_id
_entity_poly.type
_entity_poly.pdbx_seq_one_letter_code
_entity_poly.pdbx_strand_id
1 'polypeptide(L)' 'MTVEGLKKILTVLFIICFFGTIILTFFDATYNIKEKIIFSLIYLITIPISFFILYKIGKFFIK' A
#
# COMPACT_ATOMS: atom_id res chain seq x y z
N MET A 1 7.74 4.10 -20.81
CA MET A 1 8.08 3.81 -19.39
C MET A 1 8.76 2.46 -19.35
N THR A 2 9.93 2.29 -18.71
CA THR A 2 10.58 0.97 -18.61
C THR A 2 10.00 0.16 -17.45
N VAL A 3 10.12 -1.17 -17.48
CA VAL A 3 9.70 -2.04 -16.35
C VAL A 3 10.41 -1.65 -15.05
N GLU A 4 11.66 -1.24 -15.15
CA GLU A 4 12.47 -0.80 -14.01
C GLU A 4 12.02 0.57 -13.48
N GLY A 5 11.64 1.50 -14.36
CA GLY A 5 11.00 2.75 -13.97
C GLY A 5 9.65 2.54 -13.29
N LEU A 6 8.81 1.64 -13.82
CA LEU A 6 7.54 1.24 -13.21
C LEU A 6 7.77 0.67 -11.80
N LYS A 7 8.75 -0.22 -11.64
CA LYS A 7 9.09 -0.81 -10.34
C LYS A 7 9.48 0.27 -9.34
N LYS A 8 10.36 1.20 -9.70
CA LYS A 8 10.78 2.31 -8.83
C LYS A 8 9.60 3.18 -8.38
N ILE A 9 8.73 3.57 -9.32
CA ILE A 9 7.55 4.40 -9.03
C ILE A 9 6.60 3.67 -8.07
N LEU A 10 6.28 2.40 -8.34
CA LEU A 10 5.42 1.60 -7.47
C LEU A 10 6.03 1.38 -6.09
N THR A 11 7.35 1.20 -5.98
CA THR A 11 8.01 1.08 -4.67
C THR A 11 7.90 2.36 -3.85
N VAL A 12 8.10 3.53 -4.45
CA VAL A 12 7.95 4.81 -3.76
C VAL A 12 6.50 5.02 -3.31
N LEU A 13 5.54 4.79 -4.21
CA LEU A 13 4.10 4.86 -3.88
C LEU A 13 3.71 3.87 -2.80
N PHE A 14 4.25 2.64 -2.83
CA PHE A 14 4.01 1.63 -1.82
C PHE A 14 4.44 2.11 -0.44
N ILE A 15 5.65 2.65 -0.31
CA ILE A 15 6.17 3.17 0.95
C ILE A 15 5.25 4.28 1.48
N ILE A 16 4.90 5.25 0.63
CA ILE A 16 4.04 6.37 1.01
C ILE A 16 2.66 5.88 1.48
N CYS A 17 2.00 5.02 0.70
CA CYS A 17 0.69 4.48 1.06
C CYS A 17 0.75 3.62 2.32
N PHE A 18 1.79 2.80 2.46
CA PHE A 18 1.97 1.91 3.60
C PHE A 18 2.11 2.69 4.91
N PHE A 19 3.04 3.64 4.97
CA PHE A 19 3.25 4.45 6.17
C PHE A 19 2.09 5.44 6.40
N GLY A 20 1.55 6.04 5.33
CA GLY A 20 0.41 6.94 5.42
C GLY A 20 -0.80 6.27 6.07
N THR A 21 -1.16 5.07 5.64
CA THR A 21 -2.30 4.34 6.19
C THR A 21 -2.08 3.92 7.64
N ILE A 22 -0.87 3.51 8.01
CA ILE A 22 -0.53 3.22 9.42
C ILE A 22 -0.73 4.46 10.28
N ILE A 23 -0.13 5.60 9.88
CA ILE A 23 -0.25 6.86 10.62
C ILE A 23 -1.73 7.25 10.76
N LEU A 24 -2.48 7.28 9.66
CA LEU A 24 -3.90 7.63 9.69
C LEU A 24 -4.69 6.72 10.64
N THR A 25 -4.47 5.41 10.60
CA THR A 25 -5.15 4.44 11.47
C THR A 25 -4.81 4.65 12.95
N PHE A 26 -3.56 5.00 13.27
CA PHE A 26 -3.13 5.26 14.64
C PHE A 26 -3.71 6.55 15.21
N PHE A 27 -3.79 7.61 14.40
CA PHE A 27 -4.30 8.93 14.79
C PHE A 27 -5.83 9.05 14.70
N ASP A 28 -6.52 8.09 14.08
CA ASP A 28 -7.97 8.08 14.01
C ASP A 28 -8.58 7.98 15.42
N ALA A 29 -9.32 9.00 15.84
CA ALA A 29 -9.95 9.05 17.16
C ALA A 29 -11.27 8.26 17.22
N THR A 30 -11.78 7.80 16.09
CA THR A 30 -13.05 7.08 15.97
C THR A 30 -12.93 5.63 16.45
N TYR A 31 -11.75 5.04 16.30
CA TYR A 31 -11.50 3.63 16.61
C TYR A 31 -10.87 3.44 17.98
N ASN A 32 -11.29 2.39 18.68
CA ASN A 32 -10.63 1.96 19.91
C ASN A 32 -9.32 1.23 19.60
N ILE A 33 -8.44 1.08 20.59
CA ILE A 33 -7.11 0.43 20.42
C ILE A 33 -7.22 -0.96 19.75
N LYS A 34 -8.22 -1.76 20.14
CA LYS A 34 -8.47 -3.08 19.54
C LYS A 34 -8.77 -2.98 18.03
N GLU A 35 -9.61 -2.03 17.64
CA GLU A 35 -9.99 -1.81 16.25
C GLU A 35 -8.81 -1.29 15.43
N LYS A 36 -8.04 -0.34 15.98
CA LYS A 36 -6.82 0.18 15.34
C LYS A 36 -5.83 -0.93 15.01
N ILE A 37 -5.64 -1.90 15.92
CA ILE A 37 -4.77 -3.06 15.68
C ILE A 37 -5.32 -3.94 14.55
N ILE A 38 -6.62 -4.23 14.56
CA ILE A 38 -7.27 -5.05 13.51
C ILE A 38 -7.15 -4.37 12.15
N PHE A 39 -7.47 -3.07 12.06
CA PHE A 39 -7.34 -2.31 10.82
C PHE A 39 -5.88 -2.24 10.35
N SER A 40 -4.93 -2.01 11.26
CA SER A 40 -3.50 -2.03 10.91
C SER A 40 -3.07 -3.38 10.32
N LEU A 41 -3.54 -4.50 10.88
CA LEU A 41 -3.27 -5.84 10.35
C LEU A 41 -3.91 -6.07 8.98
N ILE A 42 -5.13 -5.58 8.77
CA ILE A 42 -5.80 -5.65 7.45
C ILE A 42 -4.98 -4.86 6.42
N TYR A 43 -4.63 -3.60 6.73
CA TYR A 43 -3.87 -2.75 5.83
C TYR A 43 -2.46 -3.27 5.56
N LEU A 44 -1.82 -3.94 6.53
CA LEU A 44 -0.54 -4.62 6.36
C LEU A 44 -0.57 -5.65 5.23
N ILE A 45 -1.73 -6.30 5.01
CA ILE A 45 -1.90 -7.33 3.97
C ILE A 45 -2.46 -6.72 2.68
N THR A 46 -3.48 -5.87 2.79
CA THR A 46 -4.18 -5.32 1.62
C THR A 46 -3.27 -4.45 0.77
N ILE A 47 -2.43 -3.59 1.39
CA ILE A 47 -1.58 -2.65 0.64
C ILE A 47 -0.56 -3.40 -0.23
N PRO A 48 0.24 -4.37 0.27
CA PRO A 48 1.12 -5.17 -0.58
C PRO A 48 0.41 -5.88 -1.73
N ILE A 49 -0.77 -6.46 -1.49
CA ILE A 49 -1.54 -7.17 -2.51
C ILE A 49 -1.98 -6.21 -3.62
N SER A 50 -2.52 -5.03 -3.26
CA SER A 50 -2.92 -4.01 -4.24
C SER A 50 -1.75 -3.57 -5.12
N PHE A 51 -0.58 -3.34 -4.53
CA PHE A 51 0.62 -2.94 -5.28
C PHE A 51 1.19 -4.06 -6.15
N PHE A 52 1.07 -5.32 -5.73
CA PHE A 52 1.43 -6.48 -6.54
C PHE A 52 0.54 -6.59 -7.79
N ILE A 53 -0.77 -6.39 -7.64
CA ILE A 53 -1.72 -6.38 -8.76
C ILE A 53 -1.42 -5.21 -9.70
N LEU A 54 -1.21 -4.00 -9.17
CA LEU A 54 -0.85 -2.83 -9.96
C LEU A 54 0.45 -3.04 -10.75
N TYR A 55 1.45 -3.69 -10.15
CA TYR A 55 2.68 -4.06 -10.85
C TYR A 55 2.42 -5.04 -12.00
N LYS A 56 1.62 -6.09 -11.78
CA LYS A 56 1.25 -7.06 -12.82
C LYS A 56 0.53 -6.38 -13.99
N ILE A 57 -0.43 -5.52 -13.68
CA ILE A 57 -1.19 -4.76 -14.67
C ILE A 57 -0.27 -3.80 -15.43
N GLY A 58 0.51 -2.98 -14.72
CA GLY A 58 1.45 -2.04 -15.34
C GLY A 58 2.49 -2.74 -16.22
N LYS A 59 2.99 -3.90 -15.80
CA LYS A 59 3.92 -4.71 -16.59
C LYS A 59 3.27 -5.23 -17.88
N PHE A 60 1.99 -5.60 -17.85
CA PHE A 60 1.26 -6.03 -19.06
C PHE A 60 1.18 -4.92 -20.12
N PHE A 61 0.97 -3.67 -19.69
CA PHE A 61 0.87 -2.53 -20.61
C PHE A 61 2.21 -2.02 -21.16
N ILE A 62 3.33 -2.30 -20.47
CA ILE A 62 4.65 -1.78 -20.88
C ILE A 62 5.30 -2.60 -22.01
N LYS A 63 4.79 -3.80 -22.30
CA LYS A 63 5.24 -4.75 -23.35
C LYS A 63 6.76 -4.80 -23.57
#